data_AF-A0A968FEQ6-F1
#
_entry.id   AF-A0A968FEQ6-F1
#
_cell.length_a   1.000
_cell.length_b   1.000
_cell.length_c   1.000
_cell.angle_alpha   90.00
_cell.angle_beta   90.00
_cell.angle_gamma   90.00
#
_symmetry.space_group_name_H-M   'P 1'
#
loop_
_entity.id
_entity.type
_entity.pdbx_description
1 polymer ?
#
loop_
_entity_poly.entity_id
_entity_poly.type
_entity_poly.pdbx_seq_one_letter_code
_entity_poly.pdbx_strand_id
1 'polypeptide(L)'
;MRWDPVEARRYALMDQDPGPIGSRTVWMANLLAYRALALLPSAPRRNGLATTGWSEHEDGQFFTWPLWTHPACPDTVRSLLLLPVLCSRAPDRPALRARGIDAVFRARRIKVGTGANYKVNFSPAREV
;
A
#
# COMPACT_ATOMS: atom_id res chain seq x y z
N MET A 1 -9.56 6.55 7.43
CA MET A 1 -8.26 5.83 7.48
C MET A 1 -7.19 6.76 6.96
N ARG A 2 -5.94 6.65 7.41
CA ARG A 2 -4.84 7.45 6.86
C ARG A 2 -4.08 6.66 5.81
N TRP A 3 -4.42 6.89 4.55
CA TRP A 3 -3.82 6.17 3.41
C TRP A 3 -2.68 6.95 2.76
N ASP A 4 -2.74 8.27 2.79
CA ASP A 4 -1.67 9.13 2.29
C ASP A 4 -0.58 9.32 3.37
N PRO A 5 0.71 9.05 3.05
CA PRO A 5 1.81 9.31 3.98
C PRO A 5 1.87 10.77 4.48
N VAL A 6 1.35 11.74 3.72
CA VAL A 6 1.26 13.16 4.14
C VAL A 6 0.30 13.35 5.32
N GLU A 7 -0.76 12.52 5.42
CA GLU A 7 -1.68 12.54 6.55
C GLU A 7 -1.03 12.08 7.87
N ALA A 8 0.16 11.47 7.81
CA ALA A 8 0.93 11.09 8.99
C ALA A 8 1.53 12.29 9.73
N ARG A 9 1.73 13.44 9.05
CA ARG A 9 2.21 14.71 9.63
C ARG A 9 3.40 14.56 10.58
N ARG A 10 4.50 14.04 10.04
CA ARG A 10 5.72 13.86 10.82
C ARG A 10 6.30 15.24 11.12
N TYR A 11 6.23 15.65 12.39
CA TYR A 11 6.74 16.94 12.90
C TYR A 11 8.11 17.31 12.33
N ALA A 12 9.05 16.34 12.27
CA ALA A 12 10.40 16.55 11.74
C ALA A 12 10.47 16.90 10.23
N LEU A 13 9.38 16.78 9.47
CA LEU A 13 9.30 17.09 8.04
C LEU A 13 8.42 18.30 7.73
N MET A 14 7.96 19.04 8.76
CA MET A 14 7.06 20.19 8.61
C MET A 14 7.70 21.46 9.15
N ASP A 15 7.55 22.56 8.41
CA ASP A 15 8.03 23.89 8.78
C ASP A 15 7.22 24.51 9.94
N GLN A 16 6.00 24.01 10.17
CA GLN A 16 5.12 24.49 11.24
C GLN A 16 4.53 23.34 12.05
N ASP A 17 4.11 23.65 13.28
CA ASP A 17 3.42 22.70 14.14
C ASP A 17 2.12 22.22 13.47
N PRO A 18 1.99 20.91 13.16
CA PRO A 18 0.79 20.35 12.54
C PRO A 18 -0.42 20.21 13.47
N GLY A 19 -0.28 20.45 14.77
CA GLY A 19 -1.33 20.29 15.78
C GLY A 19 -2.58 21.16 15.51
N PRO A 20 -2.45 22.47 15.28
CA PRO A 20 -3.59 23.38 15.07
C PRO A 20 -4.24 23.24 13.69
N ILE A 21 -3.50 22.77 12.69
CA ILE A 21 -3.96 22.68 11.31
C ILE A 21 -4.81 21.41 11.18
N GLY A 22 -6.12 21.46 10.95
CA GLY A 22 -6.96 20.24 10.81
C GLY A 22 -6.51 19.32 9.67
N SER A 23 -6.72 17.99 9.77
CA SER A 23 -6.31 17.01 8.73
C SER A 23 -6.95 17.30 7.38
N ARG A 24 -6.13 17.53 6.35
CA ARG A 24 -6.58 17.66 4.97
C ARG A 24 -6.71 16.28 4.35
N THR A 25 -7.86 15.98 3.78
CA THR A 25 -8.12 14.68 3.13
C THR A 25 -8.76 14.91 1.77
N VAL A 26 -8.47 14.03 0.82
CA VAL A 26 -9.03 14.08 -0.53
C VAL A 26 -10.17 13.08 -0.61
N TRP A 27 -11.40 13.56 -0.37
CA TRP A 27 -12.60 12.72 -0.27
C TRP A 27 -12.78 11.76 -1.45
N MET A 28 -12.57 12.23 -2.68
CA MET A 28 -12.72 11.40 -3.88
C MET A 28 -11.63 10.32 -3.99
N ALA A 29 -10.41 10.60 -3.54
CA ALA A 29 -9.35 9.60 -3.47
C ALA A 29 -9.69 8.51 -2.44
N ASN A 30 -10.24 8.90 -1.29
CA ASN A 30 -10.71 7.94 -0.28
C ASN A 30 -11.88 7.10 -0.78
N LEU A 31 -12.84 7.69 -1.49
CA LEU A 31 -13.94 6.93 -2.09
C LEU A 31 -13.44 5.93 -3.14
N LEU A 32 -12.50 6.35 -3.99
CA LEU A 32 -11.89 5.49 -5.00
C LEU A 32 -11.15 4.32 -4.35
N ALA A 33 -10.32 4.58 -3.34
CA ALA A 33 -9.59 3.53 -2.66
C ALA A 33 -10.51 2.61 -1.83
N TYR A 34 -11.64 3.11 -1.29
CA TYR A 34 -12.67 2.25 -0.71
C TYR A 34 -13.26 1.27 -1.73
N ARG A 35 -13.58 1.74 -2.94
CA ARG A 35 -14.04 0.86 -4.03
C ARG A 35 -12.97 -0.14 -4.46
N ALA A 36 -11.70 0.29 -4.47
CA ALA A 36 -10.57 -0.58 -4.83
C ALA A 36 -10.35 -1.73 -3.83
N LEU A 37 -10.89 -1.67 -2.60
CA LEU A 37 -10.79 -2.79 -1.64
C LEU A 37 -11.38 -4.10 -2.19
N ALA A 38 -12.37 -4.03 -3.09
CA ALA A 38 -12.93 -5.21 -3.75
C ALA A 38 -11.92 -5.95 -4.66
N LEU A 39 -10.80 -5.31 -5.01
CA LEU A 39 -9.71 -5.89 -5.79
C LEU A 39 -8.61 -6.50 -4.91
N LEU A 40 -8.69 -6.31 -3.59
CA LEU A 40 -7.69 -6.73 -2.60
C LEU A 40 -8.31 -7.69 -1.58
N PRO A 41 -8.71 -8.90 -1.99
CA PRO A 41 -9.42 -9.83 -1.11
C PRO A 41 -8.56 -10.27 0.08
N SER A 42 -9.23 -10.56 1.19
CA SER A 42 -8.64 -11.22 2.36
C SER A 42 -9.16 -12.64 2.46
N ALA A 43 -8.27 -13.60 2.74
CA ALA A 43 -8.62 -15.00 2.91
C ALA A 43 -7.88 -15.62 4.10
N PRO A 44 -8.51 -16.57 4.82
CA PRO A 44 -7.82 -17.31 5.86
C PRO A 44 -6.70 -18.16 5.27
N ARG A 45 -5.57 -18.20 5.97
CA ARG A 45 -4.45 -19.10 5.76
C ARG A 45 -4.19 -19.87 7.05
N ARG A 46 -3.34 -20.90 6.97
CA ARG A 46 -2.94 -21.73 8.14
C ARG A 46 -2.53 -20.89 9.36
N ASN A 47 -1.86 -19.75 9.15
CA ASN A 47 -1.30 -18.92 10.21
C ASN A 47 -2.02 -17.57 10.37
N GLY A 48 -3.29 -17.47 9.97
CA GLY A 48 -4.10 -16.25 10.14
C GLY A 48 -4.63 -15.67 8.84
N LEU A 49 -5.06 -14.41 8.85
CA LEU A 49 -5.65 -13.75 7.69
C LEU A 49 -4.55 -13.19 6.78
N ALA A 50 -4.61 -13.51 5.49
CA ALA A 50 -3.79 -12.87 4.47
C ALA A 50 -4.65 -11.97 3.59
N THR A 51 -4.07 -10.85 3.17
CA THR A 51 -4.72 -9.90 2.25
C THR A 51 -3.80 -9.69 1.05
N THR A 52 -4.39 -9.64 -0.14
CA THR A 52 -3.64 -9.39 -1.39
C THR A 52 -2.78 -8.13 -1.30
N GLY A 53 -1.58 -8.17 -1.88
CA GLY A 53 -0.62 -7.08 -1.87
C GLY A 53 0.15 -6.90 -0.55
N TRP A 54 -0.15 -7.67 0.50
CA TRP A 54 0.58 -7.62 1.75
C TRP A 54 1.67 -8.68 1.86
N SER A 55 2.83 -8.27 2.36
CA SER A 55 3.94 -9.16 2.71
C SER A 55 4.52 -8.80 4.08
N GLU A 56 5.09 -9.81 4.73
CA GLU A 56 5.90 -9.63 5.94
C GLU A 56 7.35 -9.97 5.59
N HIS A 57 8.25 -9.06 5.93
CA HIS A 57 9.69 -9.23 5.82
C HIS A 57 10.31 -8.95 7.20
N GLU A 58 11.60 -9.25 7.38
CA GLU A 58 12.33 -9.02 8.64
C GLU A 58 12.15 -7.58 9.15
N ASP A 59 12.12 -6.62 8.23
CA ASP A 59 12.00 -5.20 8.53
C ASP A 59 10.53 -4.74 8.73
N GLY A 60 9.57 -5.65 8.73
CA GLY A 60 8.17 -5.40 9.06
C GLY A 60 7.18 -5.70 7.93
N GLN A 61 6.02 -5.05 7.99
CA GLN A 61 4.89 -5.34 7.11
C GLN A 61 4.80 -4.34 5.96
N PHE A 62 4.62 -4.82 4.74
CA PHE A 62 4.64 -4.01 3.53
C PHE A 62 3.38 -4.22 2.68
N PHE A 63 2.95 -3.14 2.05
CA PHE A 63 1.93 -3.18 1.00
C PHE A 63 2.62 -2.90 -0.34
N THR A 64 2.38 -3.76 -1.33
CA THR A 64 3.01 -3.71 -2.66
C THR A 64 1.95 -3.71 -3.75
N TRP A 65 2.11 -2.86 -4.76
CA TRP A 65 1.19 -2.78 -5.91
C TRP A 65 1.95 -2.52 -7.21
N PRO A 66 1.49 -3.07 -8.35
CA PRO A 66 2.07 -2.82 -9.66
C PRO A 66 1.50 -1.55 -10.31
N LEU A 67 2.27 -0.96 -11.22
CA LEU A 67 1.80 -0.06 -12.26
C LEU A 67 1.98 -0.77 -13.61
N TRP A 68 0.98 -0.67 -14.47
CA TRP A 68 0.94 -1.38 -15.75
C TRP A 68 0.65 -0.43 -16.91
N THR A 69 1.03 -0.82 -18.11
CA THR A 69 1.08 0.09 -19.28
C THR A 69 -0.24 0.20 -20.05
N HIS A 70 -1.06 -0.85 -20.05
CA HIS A 70 -2.28 -0.93 -20.86
C HIS A 70 -3.55 -0.90 -20.01
N PRO A 71 -4.64 -0.23 -20.46
CA PRO A 71 -5.93 -0.33 -19.78
C PRO A 71 -6.31 -1.79 -19.54
N ALA A 72 -6.70 -2.11 -18.31
CA ALA A 72 -7.01 -3.47 -17.87
C ALA A 72 -8.43 -3.50 -17.30
N CYS A 73 -9.19 -4.54 -17.62
CA CYS A 73 -10.49 -4.75 -16.99
C CYS A 73 -10.31 -5.15 -15.52
N PRO A 74 -11.34 -5.02 -14.67
CA PRO A 74 -11.24 -5.35 -13.25
C PRO A 74 -10.73 -6.77 -12.96
N ASP A 75 -11.07 -7.75 -13.81
CA ASP A 75 -10.63 -9.15 -13.65
C ASP A 75 -9.13 -9.32 -13.97
N THR A 76 -8.62 -8.62 -14.97
CA THR A 76 -7.19 -8.55 -15.25
C THR A 76 -6.45 -7.87 -14.10
N VAL A 77 -6.96 -6.73 -13.60
CA VAL A 77 -6.35 -6.03 -12.45
C VAL A 77 -6.30 -6.93 -11.22
N ARG A 78 -7.38 -7.65 -10.91
CA ARG A 78 -7.42 -8.61 -9.80
C ARG A 78 -6.36 -9.71 -9.97
N SER A 79 -6.22 -10.25 -11.18
CA SER A 79 -5.20 -11.25 -11.50
C SER A 79 -3.78 -10.72 -11.33
N LEU A 80 -3.51 -9.48 -11.77
CA LEU A 80 -2.20 -8.84 -11.61
C LEU A 80 -1.87 -8.62 -10.13
N LEU A 81 -2.81 -8.11 -9.33
CA LEU A 81 -2.62 -7.85 -7.90
C LEU A 81 -2.34 -9.12 -7.08
N LEU A 82 -2.85 -10.27 -7.53
CA LEU A 82 -2.67 -11.57 -6.88
C LEU A 82 -1.32 -12.25 -7.19
N LEU A 83 -0.50 -11.71 -8.09
CA LEU A 83 0.76 -12.32 -8.47
C LEU A 83 1.74 -12.41 -7.29
N PRO A 84 2.14 -13.63 -6.84
CA PRO A 84 3.02 -13.79 -5.68
C PRO A 84 4.39 -13.14 -5.86
N VAL A 85 4.86 -13.05 -7.11
CA VAL A 85 6.16 -12.42 -7.46
C VAL A 85 6.23 -10.95 -7.04
N LEU A 86 5.09 -10.23 -6.98
CA LEU A 86 5.05 -8.85 -6.51
C LEU A 86 5.46 -8.72 -5.03
N CYS A 87 5.07 -9.68 -4.20
CA CYS A 87 5.35 -9.67 -2.77
C CYS A 87 6.73 -10.24 -2.39
N SER A 88 7.54 -10.65 -3.38
CA SER A 88 8.91 -11.12 -3.14
C SER A 88 9.82 -9.96 -2.72
N ARG A 89 10.86 -10.22 -1.91
CA ARG A 89 11.77 -9.16 -1.41
C ARG A 89 12.36 -8.33 -2.55
N ALA A 90 12.78 -9.01 -3.62
CA ALA A 90 13.25 -8.43 -4.87
C ALA A 90 12.47 -9.05 -6.05
N PRO A 91 11.47 -8.35 -6.61
CA PRO A 91 10.69 -8.84 -7.73
C PRO A 91 11.52 -9.01 -9.01
N ASP A 92 11.23 -10.07 -9.77
CA ASP A 92 11.84 -10.32 -11.08
C ASP A 92 11.29 -9.31 -12.11
N ARG A 93 12.01 -8.19 -12.27
CA ARG A 93 11.65 -7.09 -13.17
C ARG A 93 11.45 -7.54 -14.62
N PRO A 94 12.37 -8.31 -15.25
CA PRO A 94 12.14 -8.86 -16.60
C PRO A 94 10.83 -9.64 -16.71
N ALA A 95 10.55 -10.55 -15.78
CA ALA A 95 9.33 -11.35 -15.83
C ALA A 95 8.06 -10.52 -15.61
N LEU A 96 8.13 -9.46 -14.80
CA LEU A 96 7.03 -8.53 -14.60
C LEU A 96 6.75 -7.68 -15.84
N ARG A 97 7.79 -7.17 -16.49
CA ARG A 97 7.67 -6.42 -17.75
C ARG A 97 7.04 -7.25 -18.85
N ALA A 98 7.39 -8.53 -18.96
CA ALA A 98 6.76 -9.45 -19.90
C ALA A 98 5.22 -9.62 -19.68
N ARG A 99 4.71 -9.26 -18.50
CA ARG A 99 3.28 -9.25 -18.16
C ARG A 99 2.64 -7.86 -18.26
N GLY A 100 3.35 -6.87 -18.81
CA GLY A 100 2.87 -5.50 -18.93
C GLY A 100 2.95 -4.67 -17.63
N ILE A 101 3.66 -5.17 -16.61
CA ILE A 101 3.92 -4.45 -15.37
C ILE A 101 5.22 -3.66 -15.54
N ASP A 102 5.12 -2.34 -15.58
CA ASP A 102 6.26 -1.45 -15.83
C ASP A 102 7.04 -1.13 -14.56
N ALA A 103 6.32 -0.96 -13.45
CA ALA A 103 6.89 -0.64 -12.15
C ALA A 103 6.14 -1.35 -11.03
N VAL A 104 6.82 -1.58 -9.91
CA VAL A 104 6.22 -2.10 -8.68
C VAL A 104 6.59 -1.16 -7.56
N PHE A 105 5.59 -0.70 -6.81
CA PHE A 105 5.78 0.18 -5.68
C PHE A 105 5.48 -0.54 -4.38
N ARG A 106 6.25 -0.22 -3.35
CA ARG A 106 6.12 -0.78 -2.02
C ARG A 106 6.14 0.31 -0.97
N ALA A 107 5.23 0.22 0.00
CA ALA A 107 5.20 1.07 1.18
C ALA A 107 5.19 0.23 2.47
N ARG A 108 5.98 0.64 3.47
CA ARG A 108 6.00 0.00 4.79
C ARG A 108 4.84 0.51 5.62
N ARG A 109 4.14 -0.39 6.31
CA ARG A 109 3.15 -0.03 7.33
C ARG A 109 3.87 0.37 8.62
N ILE A 110 3.46 1.50 9.18
CA ILE A 110 4.04 2.10 10.38
C ILE A 110 2.93 2.34 11.40
N LYS A 111 3.18 1.97 12.66
CA LYS A 111 2.33 2.34 13.79
C LYS A 111 2.96 3.54 14.49
N VAL A 112 2.17 4.60 14.70
CA VAL A 112 2.61 5.84 15.38
C VAL A 112 1.72 6.08 16.58
N GLY A 113 2.29 6.30 17.76
CA GLY A 113 1.58 6.44 19.03
C GLY A 113 1.76 5.21 19.94
N THR A 114 1.16 5.26 21.13
CA THR A 114 1.33 4.26 22.19
C THR A 114 -0.02 3.80 22.75
N GLY A 115 -0.05 2.59 23.32
CA GLY A 115 -1.25 2.00 23.91
C GLY A 115 -2.40 1.86 22.90
N ALA A 116 -3.62 2.22 23.32
CA ALA A 116 -4.80 2.22 22.45
C ALA A 116 -4.82 3.40 21.44
N ASN A 117 -4.03 4.44 21.67
CA ASN A 117 -3.99 5.66 20.88
C ASN A 117 -2.92 5.60 19.77
N TYR A 118 -2.84 4.48 19.06
CA TYR A 118 -1.96 4.36 17.90
C TYR A 118 -2.70 4.56 16.58
N LYS A 119 -1.99 5.15 15.62
CA LYS A 119 -2.46 5.38 14.25
C LYS A 119 -1.63 4.53 13.29
N VAL A 120 -2.32 3.89 12.35
CA VAL A 120 -1.67 3.19 11.23
C VAL A 120 -1.41 4.20 10.11
N ASN A 121 -0.17 4.24 9.63
CA ASN A 121 0.28 5.06 8.51
C ASN A 121 1.17 4.23 7.58
N PHE A 122 1.55 4.82 6.44
CA PHE A 122 2.51 4.25 5.51
C PHE A 122 3.77 5.09 5.39
N SER A 123 4.90 4.48 5.02
CA SER A 123 6.05 5.20 4.51
C SER A 123 5.76 5.77 3.12
N PRO A 124 6.54 6.76 2.64
CA PRO A 124 6.61 7.03 1.21
C PRO A 124 6.85 5.74 0.44
N ALA A 125 6.17 5.59 -0.69
CA ALA A 125 6.33 4.45 -1.58
C ALA A 125 7.72 4.49 -2.22
N ARG A 126 8.31 3.32 -2.44
CA ARG A 126 9.55 3.15 -3.20
C ARG A 126 9.33 2.13 -4.29
N GLU A 127 9.92 2.38 -5.45
CA GLU A 127 9.97 1.37 -6.50
C GLU A 127 10.87 0.21 -6.04
N VAL A 128 10.45 -1.04 -6.31
CA VAL A 128 11.17 -2.28 -5.98
C VAL A 128 11.37 -3.13 -7.22
#